data_AF-A0A094HG71-F1
#
_entry.id   AF-A0A094HG71-F1
#
_cell.length_a   1.000
_cell.length_b   1.000
_cell.length_c   1.000
_cell.angle_alpha   90.00
_cell.angle_beta   90.00
_cell.angle_gamma   90.00
#
_symmetry.space_group_name_H-M   'P 1'
#
loop_
_entity.id
_entity.type
_entity.pdbx_description
1 polymer ?
#
loop_
_entity_poly.entity_id
_entity_poly.type
_entity_poly.pdbx_seq_one_letter_code
_entity_poly.pdbx_strand_id
1 'polypeptide(L)'
;APIKLMIQLASNHRDIFDALLDAYADIGSALPRFDRYEKTFESNHEFQFVLAEVYSTIVEFHRRAYKFFQRRAWHLIFLSLWKDFKARFDGILHTLEKHRDFVDREASSIDMVEDRAARLRILEGITESQRQTTAVLKSNEEINRLAQFHSSISWLGVDDKKQEAERSRRSGRKHSGTCEWVGQVPEMKAWLEDNNLKPVIWMNGKPGAGWSLTH
;
A
#
# COMPACT_ATOMS: atom_id res chain seq x y z
N ALA A 1 -42.21 -19.44 -19.65
CA ALA A 1 -43.33 -20.18 -20.27
C ALA A 1 -42.99 -21.63 -20.64
N PRO A 2 -41.88 -21.97 -21.32
CA PRO A 2 -41.65 -23.34 -21.80
C PRO A 2 -41.20 -24.34 -20.72
N ILE A 3 -40.43 -23.92 -19.71
CA ILE A 3 -40.02 -24.78 -18.57
C ILE A 3 -41.23 -25.33 -17.81
N LYS A 4 -42.14 -24.45 -17.39
CA LYS A 4 -43.35 -24.82 -16.64
C LYS A 4 -44.19 -25.85 -17.39
N LEU A 5 -44.35 -25.67 -18.70
CA LEU A 5 -45.10 -26.59 -19.55
C LEU A 5 -44.43 -27.97 -19.60
N MET A 6 -43.11 -28.04 -19.75
CA MET A 6 -42.38 -29.31 -19.81
C MET A 6 -42.42 -30.08 -18.49
N ILE A 7 -42.26 -29.38 -17.37
CA ILE A 7 -42.36 -29.96 -16.03
C ILE A 7 -43.78 -30.48 -15.79
N GLN A 8 -44.81 -29.74 -16.19
CA GLN A 8 -46.19 -30.19 -16.09
C GLN A 8 -46.47 -31.43 -16.96
N LEU A 9 -45.96 -31.48 -18.19
CA LEU A 9 -46.13 -32.64 -19.07
C LEU A 9 -45.41 -33.89 -18.55
N ALA A 10 -44.26 -33.71 -17.91
CA ALA A 10 -43.49 -34.82 -17.33
C ALA A 10 -43.99 -35.25 -15.94
N SER A 11 -44.79 -34.43 -15.25
CA SER A 11 -45.21 -34.68 -13.85
C SER A 11 -45.90 -36.03 -13.60
N ASN A 12 -46.55 -36.60 -14.63
CA ASN A 12 -47.21 -37.92 -14.54
C ASN A 12 -46.27 -39.10 -14.86
N HIS A 13 -45.00 -38.83 -15.18
CA HIS A 13 -44.01 -39.80 -15.60
C HIS A 13 -42.68 -39.56 -14.87
N ARG A 14 -42.47 -40.27 -13.76
CA ARG A 14 -41.33 -40.07 -12.85
C ARG A 14 -39.97 -40.06 -13.55
N ASP A 15 -39.65 -41.07 -14.34
CA ASP A 15 -38.34 -41.18 -14.97
C ASP A 15 -38.06 -40.06 -15.99
N ILE A 16 -39.11 -39.55 -16.63
CA ILE A 16 -39.07 -38.44 -17.58
C ILE A 16 -38.86 -37.12 -16.81
N PHE A 17 -39.57 -36.99 -15.69
CA PHE A 17 -39.46 -35.84 -14.81
C PHE A 17 -38.06 -35.70 -14.22
N ASP A 18 -37.51 -36.79 -13.69
CA ASP A 18 -36.15 -36.83 -13.13
C ASP A 18 -35.12 -36.48 -14.21
N ALA A 19 -35.24 -37.07 -15.41
CA ALA A 19 -34.35 -36.77 -16.54
C ALA A 19 -34.37 -35.28 -16.97
N LEU A 20 -35.55 -34.64 -16.96
CA LEU A 20 -35.66 -33.21 -17.26
C LEU A 20 -35.09 -32.34 -16.14
N LEU A 21 -35.29 -32.71 -14.88
CA LEU A 21 -34.72 -31.98 -13.75
C LEU A 21 -33.19 -32.03 -13.78
N ASP A 22 -32.61 -33.20 -14.04
CA ASP A 22 -31.16 -33.35 -14.21
C ASP A 22 -30.64 -32.43 -15.32
N ALA A 23 -31.30 -32.43 -16.49
CA ALA A 23 -30.89 -31.54 -17.58
C ALA A 23 -31.01 -30.04 -17.22
N TYR A 24 -32.03 -29.64 -16.46
CA TYR A 24 -32.13 -28.27 -15.98
C TYR A 24 -31.07 -27.92 -14.93
N ALA A 25 -30.69 -28.87 -14.08
CA ALA A 25 -29.58 -28.71 -13.15
C ALA A 25 -28.27 -28.52 -13.90
N ASP A 26 -28.02 -29.35 -14.92
CA ASP A 26 -26.82 -29.27 -15.77
C ASP A 26 -26.73 -27.94 -16.54
N ILE A 27 -27.87 -27.44 -17.06
CA ILE A 27 -27.95 -26.07 -17.62
C ILE A 27 -27.55 -25.05 -16.56
N GLY A 28 -28.19 -25.12 -15.38
CA GLY A 28 -27.96 -24.19 -14.30
C GLY A 28 -26.50 -24.14 -13.86
N SER A 29 -25.82 -25.29 -13.80
CA SER A 29 -24.39 -25.35 -13.48
C SER A 29 -23.50 -24.80 -14.58
N ALA A 30 -23.87 -24.98 -15.85
CA ALA A 30 -23.09 -24.49 -16.98
C ALA A 30 -23.24 -22.97 -17.20
N LEU A 31 -24.25 -22.33 -16.60
CA LEU A 31 -24.46 -20.89 -16.74
C LEU A 31 -23.34 -20.05 -16.10
N PRO A 32 -22.87 -18.99 -16.77
CA PRO A 32 -22.03 -17.97 -16.16
C PRO A 32 -22.74 -17.23 -15.02
N ARG A 33 -21.93 -16.69 -14.10
CA ARG A 33 -22.40 -15.85 -12.99
C ARG A 33 -22.75 -14.44 -13.47
N PHE A 34 -23.93 -14.30 -14.07
CA PHE A 34 -24.34 -13.05 -14.72
C PHE A 34 -24.38 -11.84 -13.77
N ASP A 35 -24.63 -12.06 -12.49
CA ASP A 35 -24.66 -11.01 -11.47
C ASP A 35 -23.30 -10.31 -11.27
N ARG A 36 -22.19 -11.02 -11.51
CA ARG A 36 -20.84 -10.52 -11.25
C ARG A 36 -20.21 -9.77 -12.42
N TYR A 37 -20.77 -9.94 -13.60
CA TYR A 37 -20.15 -9.48 -14.84
C TYR A 37 -20.95 -8.32 -15.47
N GLU A 38 -21.95 -7.78 -14.76
CA GLU A 38 -22.88 -6.73 -15.24
C GLU A 38 -22.19 -5.52 -15.85
N LYS A 39 -21.16 -5.02 -15.19
CA LYS A 39 -20.39 -3.86 -15.65
C LYS A 39 -19.43 -4.16 -16.80
N THR A 40 -19.07 -5.43 -16.99
CA THR A 40 -18.20 -5.90 -18.07
C THR A 40 -19.00 -6.24 -19.34
N PHE A 41 -20.34 -6.33 -19.25
CA PHE A 41 -21.23 -6.78 -20.33
C PHE A 41 -21.43 -5.80 -21.48
N GLU A 42 -21.49 -4.50 -21.20
CA GLU A 42 -21.91 -3.54 -22.23
C GLU A 42 -20.90 -3.40 -23.37
N SER A 43 -19.61 -3.60 -23.08
CA SER A 43 -18.52 -3.31 -24.02
C SER A 43 -17.79 -4.53 -24.57
N ASN A 44 -17.98 -5.73 -23.99
CA ASN A 44 -17.23 -6.93 -24.40
C ASN A 44 -18.02 -7.81 -25.40
N HIS A 45 -17.64 -7.74 -26.68
CA HIS A 45 -18.26 -8.55 -27.75
C HIS A 45 -18.05 -10.06 -27.61
N GLU A 46 -16.92 -10.49 -27.05
CA GLU A 46 -16.65 -11.91 -26.82
C GLU A 46 -17.60 -12.47 -25.76
N PHE A 47 -17.86 -11.69 -24.71
CA PHE A 47 -18.87 -12.04 -23.71
C PHE A 47 -20.29 -12.07 -24.31
N GLN A 48 -20.65 -11.10 -25.16
CA GLN A 48 -21.96 -11.09 -25.82
C GLN A 48 -22.17 -12.32 -26.73
N PHE A 49 -21.11 -12.78 -27.39
CA PHE A 49 -21.14 -14.02 -28.16
C PHE A 49 -21.37 -15.25 -27.27
N VAL A 50 -20.67 -15.35 -26.14
CA VAL A 50 -20.89 -16.40 -25.14
C VAL A 50 -22.35 -16.40 -24.67
N LEU A 51 -22.90 -15.24 -24.34
CA LEU A 51 -24.29 -15.08 -23.91
C LEU A 51 -25.29 -15.54 -24.98
N ALA A 52 -25.04 -15.20 -26.24
CA ALA A 52 -25.86 -15.62 -27.36
C ALA A 52 -25.84 -17.15 -27.54
N GLU A 53 -24.67 -17.78 -27.42
CA GLU A 53 -24.52 -19.25 -27.46
C GLU A 53 -25.27 -19.93 -26.32
N VAL A 54 -25.23 -19.36 -25.10
CA VAL A 54 -26.00 -19.84 -23.94
C VAL A 54 -27.50 -19.84 -24.25
N TYR A 55 -28.04 -18.69 -24.66
CA TYR A 55 -29.47 -18.55 -24.94
C TYR A 55 -29.90 -19.42 -26.12
N SER A 56 -29.08 -19.51 -27.16
CA SER A 56 -29.30 -20.38 -28.32
C SER A 56 -29.44 -21.84 -27.89
N THR A 57 -28.52 -22.30 -27.03
CA THR A 57 -28.54 -23.65 -26.44
C THR A 57 -29.83 -23.93 -25.67
N ILE A 58 -30.23 -23.01 -24.79
CA ILE A 58 -31.45 -23.15 -23.98
C ILE A 58 -32.68 -23.21 -24.87
N VAL A 59 -32.78 -22.34 -25.88
CA VAL A 59 -33.90 -22.32 -26.82
C VAL A 59 -33.94 -23.58 -27.67
N GLU A 60 -32.80 -24.06 -28.16
CA GLU A 60 -32.67 -25.30 -28.91
C GLU A 60 -33.11 -26.51 -28.07
N PHE A 61 -32.71 -26.58 -26.80
CA PHE A 61 -33.15 -27.62 -25.85
C PHE A 61 -34.68 -27.65 -25.76
N HIS A 62 -35.30 -26.51 -25.47
CA HIS A 62 -36.76 -26.43 -25.34
C HIS A 62 -37.47 -26.75 -26.66
N ARG A 63 -36.95 -26.29 -27.80
CA ARG A 63 -37.52 -26.60 -29.12
C ARG A 63 -37.54 -28.10 -29.39
N ARG A 64 -36.45 -28.80 -29.07
CA ARG A 64 -36.30 -30.24 -29.31
C ARG A 64 -37.11 -31.07 -28.32
N ALA A 65 -37.06 -30.73 -27.03
CA ALA A 65 -37.89 -31.36 -26.01
C ALA A 65 -39.39 -31.20 -26.33
N TYR A 66 -39.80 -30.04 -26.85
CA TYR A 66 -41.20 -29.80 -27.21
C TYR A 66 -41.68 -30.70 -28.36
N LYS A 67 -40.82 -30.95 -29.36
CA LYS A 67 -41.14 -31.89 -30.45
C LYS A 67 -41.35 -33.32 -29.97
N PHE A 68 -40.77 -33.74 -28.84
CA PHE A 68 -41.03 -35.07 -28.27
C PHE A 68 -42.43 -35.15 -27.68
N PHE A 69 -42.84 -34.16 -26.90
CA PHE A 69 -44.17 -34.14 -26.28
C PHE A 69 -45.33 -34.09 -27.28
N GLN A 70 -45.09 -33.65 -28.51
CA GLN A 70 -46.09 -33.63 -29.58
C GLN A 70 -46.34 -35.00 -30.25
N ARG A 71 -45.52 -36.02 -29.99
CA ARG A 71 -45.67 -37.35 -30.62
C ARG A 71 -46.71 -38.21 -29.89
N ARG A 72 -47.45 -39.03 -30.63
CA ARG A 72 -48.27 -40.10 -30.03
C ARG A 72 -47.37 -41.06 -29.25
N ALA A 73 -47.84 -41.47 -28.06
CA ALA A 73 -47.11 -42.36 -27.16
C ALA A 73 -45.69 -41.90 -26.81
N TRP A 74 -45.46 -40.57 -26.77
CA TRP A 74 -44.15 -39.98 -26.51
C TRP A 74 -43.48 -40.53 -25.24
N HIS A 75 -44.24 -40.82 -24.19
CA HIS A 75 -43.72 -41.33 -22.92
C HIS A 75 -43.08 -42.72 -23.04
N LEU A 76 -43.52 -43.56 -23.99
CA LEU A 76 -42.95 -44.89 -24.22
C LEU A 76 -41.59 -44.83 -24.91
N ILE A 77 -41.39 -43.83 -25.77
CA ILE A 77 -40.17 -43.67 -26.57
C ILE A 77 -39.23 -42.59 -26.01
N PHE A 78 -39.67 -41.85 -24.98
CA PHE A 78 -38.95 -40.72 -24.42
C PHE A 78 -37.56 -41.13 -23.97
N LEU A 79 -37.43 -42.12 -23.08
CA LEU A 79 -36.14 -42.52 -22.52
C LEU A 79 -35.16 -43.04 -23.60
N SER A 80 -35.68 -43.69 -24.64
CA SER A 80 -34.85 -44.15 -25.77
C SER A 80 -34.29 -42.98 -26.57
N LEU A 81 -35.14 -42.03 -26.93
CA LEU A 81 -34.74 -40.86 -27.73
C LEU A 81 -34.01 -39.80 -26.89
N TRP A 82 -34.24 -39.81 -25.57
CA TRP A 82 -33.59 -38.95 -24.60
C TRP A 82 -32.11 -39.24 -24.48
N LYS A 83 -31.67 -40.49 -24.60
CA LYS A 83 -30.22 -40.82 -24.56
C LYS A 83 -29.45 -40.16 -25.70
N ASP A 84 -29.95 -40.26 -26.93
CA ASP A 84 -29.33 -39.63 -28.10
C ASP A 84 -29.37 -38.10 -28.01
N PHE A 85 -30.48 -37.57 -27.50
CA PHE A 85 -30.64 -36.15 -27.24
C PHE A 85 -29.66 -35.66 -26.17
N LYS A 86 -29.57 -36.37 -25.03
CA LYS A 86 -28.70 -36.05 -23.90
C LYS A 86 -27.24 -36.05 -24.32
N ALA A 87 -26.77 -37.05 -25.08
CA ALA A 87 -25.39 -37.07 -25.57
C ALA A 87 -25.02 -35.82 -26.42
N ARG A 88 -25.95 -35.37 -27.29
CA ARG A 88 -25.75 -34.13 -28.06
C ARG A 88 -25.82 -32.89 -27.17
N PHE A 89 -26.71 -32.92 -26.19
CA PHE A 89 -26.93 -31.83 -25.26
C PHE A 89 -25.71 -31.63 -24.34
N ASP A 90 -25.13 -32.71 -23.83
CA ASP A 90 -23.91 -32.73 -23.02
C ASP A 90 -22.73 -32.11 -23.78
N GLY A 91 -22.62 -32.36 -25.09
CA GLY A 91 -21.58 -31.71 -25.91
C GLY A 91 -21.76 -30.18 -26.02
N ILE A 92 -23.01 -29.71 -26.03
CA ILE A 92 -23.31 -28.28 -26.04
C ILE A 92 -23.06 -27.68 -24.64
N LEU A 93 -23.47 -28.38 -23.57
CA LEU A 93 -23.17 -27.99 -22.19
C LEU A 93 -21.67 -27.88 -21.93
N HIS A 94 -20.87 -28.84 -22.41
CA HIS A 94 -19.42 -28.79 -22.28
C HIS A 94 -18.82 -27.58 -23.02
N THR A 95 -19.36 -27.25 -24.20
CA THR A 95 -18.97 -26.05 -24.94
C THR A 95 -19.30 -24.80 -24.12
N LEU A 96 -20.49 -24.74 -23.52
CA LEU A 96 -20.92 -23.66 -22.65
C LEU A 96 -20.04 -23.51 -21.39
N GLU A 97 -19.71 -24.61 -20.71
CA GLU A 97 -18.79 -24.63 -19.56
C GLU A 97 -17.42 -24.09 -19.93
N LYS A 98 -16.87 -24.47 -21.08
CA LYS A 98 -15.59 -23.96 -21.57
C LYS A 98 -15.63 -22.45 -21.78
N HIS A 99 -16.73 -21.93 -22.32
CA HIS A 99 -16.91 -20.50 -22.53
C HIS A 99 -17.09 -19.76 -21.20
N ARG A 100 -17.82 -20.34 -20.23
CA ARG A 100 -17.90 -19.83 -18.86
C ARG A 100 -16.51 -19.74 -18.22
N ASP A 101 -15.72 -20.80 -18.28
CA ASP A 101 -14.39 -20.84 -17.68
C ASP A 101 -13.44 -19.82 -18.34
N PHE A 102 -13.59 -19.59 -19.65
CA PHE A 102 -12.87 -18.53 -20.34
C PHE A 102 -13.25 -17.14 -19.80
N VAL A 103 -14.55 -16.86 -19.70
CA VAL A 103 -15.09 -15.62 -19.13
C VAL A 103 -14.61 -15.40 -17.69
N ASP A 104 -14.65 -16.42 -16.84
CA ASP A 104 -14.22 -16.33 -15.45
C ASP A 104 -12.71 -15.99 -15.35
N ARG A 105 -11.89 -16.55 -16.25
CA ARG A 105 -10.45 -16.22 -16.32
C ARG A 105 -10.22 -14.80 -16.80
N GLU A 106 -10.94 -14.35 -17.81
CA GLU A 106 -10.80 -13.00 -18.35
C GLU A 106 -11.21 -11.95 -17.30
N ALA A 107 -12.32 -12.18 -16.60
CA ALA A 107 -12.75 -11.31 -15.50
C ALA A 107 -11.71 -11.28 -14.36
N SER A 108 -11.14 -12.44 -14.01
CA SER A 108 -10.07 -12.51 -13.00
C SER A 108 -8.81 -11.76 -13.44
N SER A 109 -8.48 -11.80 -14.74
CA SER A 109 -7.35 -11.07 -15.32
C SER A 109 -7.54 -9.55 -15.21
N ILE A 110 -8.74 -9.06 -15.54
CA ILE A 110 -9.08 -7.64 -15.42
C ILE A 110 -8.98 -7.18 -13.96
N ASP A 111 -9.57 -7.92 -13.02
CA ASP A 111 -9.53 -7.59 -11.59
C ASP A 111 -8.10 -7.55 -11.05
N MET A 112 -7.25 -8.49 -11.47
CA MET A 112 -5.82 -8.49 -11.12
C MET A 112 -5.07 -7.27 -11.66
N VAL A 113 -5.39 -6.79 -12.86
CA VAL A 113 -4.78 -5.60 -13.46
C VAL A 113 -5.22 -4.33 -12.73
N GLU A 114 -6.52 -4.21 -12.43
CA GLU A 114 -7.06 -3.06 -11.71
C GLU A 114 -6.53 -2.99 -10.26
N ASP A 115 -6.50 -4.12 -9.55
CA ASP A 115 -5.94 -4.21 -8.20
C ASP A 115 -4.44 -3.88 -8.20
N ARG A 116 -3.69 -4.36 -9.20
CA ARG A 116 -2.27 -3.99 -9.34
C ARG A 116 -2.09 -2.49 -9.55
N ALA A 117 -2.90 -1.85 -10.40
CA ALA A 117 -2.84 -0.42 -10.64
C ALA A 117 -3.20 0.39 -9.38
N ALA A 118 -4.22 -0.05 -8.63
CA ALA A 118 -4.59 0.58 -7.36
C ALA A 118 -3.46 0.47 -6.32
N ARG A 119 -2.84 -0.72 -6.18
CA ARG A 119 -1.70 -0.93 -5.28
C ARG A 119 -0.50 -0.04 -5.63
N LEU A 120 -0.19 0.12 -6.91
CA LEU A 120 0.90 1.01 -7.35
C LEU A 120 0.63 2.48 -6.98
N ARG A 121 -0.58 2.98 -7.21
CA ARG A 121 -0.97 4.35 -6.82
C ARG A 121 -0.87 4.58 -5.31
N ILE A 122 -1.23 3.58 -4.50
CA ILE A 122 -1.09 3.66 -3.03
C ILE A 122 0.40 3.73 -2.64
N LEU A 123 1.25 2.88 -3.22
CA LEU A 123 2.68 2.89 -2.94
C LEU A 123 3.36 4.20 -3.35
N GLU A 124 2.98 4.76 -4.50
CA GLU A 124 3.45 6.08 -4.95
C GLU A 124 3.03 7.17 -3.96
N GLY A 125 1.77 7.18 -3.52
CA GLY A 125 1.26 8.12 -2.53
C GLY A 125 1.98 8.04 -1.18
N ILE A 126 2.27 6.83 -0.69
CA ILE A 126 3.04 6.62 0.54
C ILE A 126 4.47 7.14 0.36
N THR A 127 5.11 6.82 -0.76
CA THR A 127 6.49 7.24 -1.03
C THR A 127 6.61 8.76 -1.09
N GLU A 128 5.67 9.42 -1.74
CA GLU A 128 5.64 10.88 -1.84
C GLU A 128 5.39 11.54 -0.48
N SER A 129 4.44 11.02 0.30
CA SER A 129 4.17 11.49 1.67
C SER A 129 5.40 11.33 2.58
N GLN A 130 6.13 10.21 2.47
CA GLN A 130 7.38 10.00 3.20
C GLN A 130 8.47 10.99 2.77
N ARG A 131 8.62 11.28 1.47
CA ARG A 131 9.57 12.29 0.96
C ARG A 131 9.27 13.68 1.49
N GLN A 132 8.01 14.09 1.47
CA GLN A 132 7.59 15.40 2.00
C GLN A 132 7.85 15.49 3.51
N THR A 133 7.47 14.44 4.26
CA THR A 133 7.69 14.40 5.72
C THR A 133 9.18 14.47 6.05
N THR A 134 10.02 13.68 5.36
CA THR A 134 11.47 13.69 5.58
C THR A 134 12.12 15.02 5.19
N ALA A 135 11.64 15.69 4.13
CA ALA A 135 12.09 17.03 3.76
C ALA A 135 11.77 18.07 4.84
N VAL A 136 10.55 18.05 5.37
CA VAL A 136 10.13 18.94 6.47
C VAL A 136 10.95 18.68 7.74
N LEU A 137 11.16 17.41 8.10
CA LEU A 137 11.97 17.05 9.26
C LEU A 137 13.41 17.55 9.15
N LYS A 138 14.05 17.40 7.97
CA LYS A 138 15.40 17.91 7.73
C LYS A 138 15.48 19.43 7.85
N SER A 139 14.52 20.15 7.27
CA SER A 139 14.49 21.61 7.37
C SER A 139 14.28 22.08 8.81
N ASN A 140 13.39 21.43 9.56
CA ASN A 140 13.19 21.72 10.98
C ASN A 140 14.44 21.41 11.82
N GLU A 141 15.18 20.34 11.51
CA GLU A 141 16.42 20.01 12.21
C GLU A 141 17.49 21.09 12.00
N GLU A 142 17.64 21.62 10.78
CA GLU A 142 18.57 22.72 10.50
C GLU A 142 18.22 24.00 11.28
N ILE A 143 16.93 24.37 11.29
CA ILE A 143 16.44 25.52 12.06
C ILE A 143 16.70 25.31 13.56
N ASN A 144 16.40 24.12 14.07
CA ASN A 144 16.62 23.78 15.47
C ASN A 144 18.10 23.80 15.84
N ARG A 145 19.01 23.34 14.97
CA ARG A 145 20.46 23.43 15.21
C ARG A 145 20.93 24.87 15.32
N LEU A 146 20.46 25.75 14.42
CA LEU A 146 20.80 27.18 14.47
C LEU A 146 20.26 27.83 15.76
N ALA A 147 19.03 27.52 16.14
CA ALA A 147 18.43 28.03 17.38
C ALA A 147 19.20 27.54 18.62
N GLN A 148 19.58 26.26 18.66
CA GLN A 148 20.40 25.69 19.75
C GLN A 148 21.78 26.33 19.82
N PHE A 149 22.43 26.57 18.68
CA PHE A 149 23.71 27.26 18.62
C PHE A 149 23.60 28.69 19.15
N HIS A 150 22.63 29.47 18.67
CA HIS A 150 22.39 30.83 19.15
C HIS A 150 22.07 30.88 20.65
N SER A 151 21.25 29.94 21.14
CA SER A 151 20.96 29.82 22.58
C SER A 151 22.23 29.53 23.38
N SER A 152 23.10 28.65 22.87
CA SER A 152 24.37 28.30 23.53
C SER A 152 25.32 29.50 23.57
N ILE A 153 25.44 30.25 22.46
CA ILE A 153 26.24 31.48 22.40
C ILE A 153 25.68 32.54 23.34
N SER A 154 24.36 32.71 23.42
CA SER A 154 23.75 33.66 24.35
C SER A 154 23.96 33.26 25.82
N TRP A 155 23.99 31.96 26.13
CA TRP A 155 24.24 31.47 27.49
C TRP A 155 25.72 31.61 27.87
N LEU A 156 26.64 31.31 26.94
CA LEU A 156 28.08 31.49 27.12
C LEU A 156 28.50 32.96 27.07
N GLY A 157 27.70 33.80 26.41
CA GLY A 157 27.82 35.25 26.36
C GLY A 157 27.53 35.87 27.72
N VAL A 158 28.44 35.62 28.67
CA VAL A 158 28.62 36.51 29.81
C VAL A 158 28.89 37.89 29.22
N ASP A 159 28.18 38.91 29.70
CA ASP A 159 28.27 40.28 29.21
C ASP A 159 29.73 40.76 29.30
N ASP A 160 30.49 40.61 28.21
CA ASP A 160 31.92 40.90 28.12
C ASP A 160 32.20 42.33 28.60
N LYS A 161 31.28 43.25 28.32
CA LYS A 161 31.39 44.64 28.77
C LYS A 161 31.36 44.76 30.28
N LYS A 162 30.57 43.93 30.98
CA LYS A 162 30.57 43.88 32.45
C LYS A 162 31.84 43.24 32.99
N GLN A 163 32.36 42.19 32.35
CA GLN A 163 33.62 41.57 32.78
C GLN A 163 34.81 42.48 32.56
N GLU A 164 34.91 43.12 31.41
CA GLU A 164 35.95 44.08 31.05
C GLU A 164 35.91 45.31 31.94
N ALA A 165 34.71 45.85 32.23
CA ALA A 165 34.54 46.97 33.15
C ALA A 165 34.96 46.60 34.58
N GLU A 166 34.58 45.41 35.07
CA GLU A 166 34.94 44.95 36.41
C GLU A 166 36.45 44.61 36.50
N ARG A 167 37.05 44.05 35.44
CA ARG A 167 38.50 43.84 35.31
C ARG A 167 39.23 45.17 35.32
N SER A 168 38.78 46.14 34.52
CA SER A 168 39.37 47.49 34.44
C SER A 168 39.28 48.22 35.79
N ARG A 169 38.12 48.13 36.46
CA ARG A 169 37.90 48.69 37.80
C ARG A 169 38.84 48.07 38.84
N ARG A 170 39.08 46.76 38.78
CA ARG A 170 40.02 46.06 39.66
C ARG A 170 41.48 46.38 39.31
N SER A 171 41.80 46.55 38.03
CA SER A 171 43.13 46.93 37.58
C SER A 171 43.51 48.35 38.02
N GLY A 172 42.57 49.30 37.96
CA GLY A 172 42.78 50.68 38.45
C GLY A 172 43.01 50.80 39.97
N ARG A 173 42.79 49.71 40.74
CA ARG A 173 43.07 49.63 42.18
C ARG A 173 44.41 48.96 42.50
N LYS A 174 45.18 48.54 41.49
CA LYS A 174 46.49 47.91 41.69
C LYS A 174 47.53 48.96 42.11
N HIS A 175 48.39 48.60 43.06
CA HIS A 175 49.56 49.40 43.41
C HIS A 175 50.64 49.25 42.32
N SER A 176 51.45 50.28 42.08
CA SER A 176 52.56 50.19 41.12
C SER A 176 53.51 49.04 41.47
N GLY A 177 53.95 48.25 40.47
CA GLY A 177 54.77 47.04 40.64
C GLY A 177 54.01 45.74 40.99
N THR A 178 52.68 45.79 41.13
CA THR A 178 51.87 44.59 41.42
C THR A 178 51.89 43.63 40.24
N CYS A 179 52.20 42.35 40.49
CA CYS A 179 52.33 41.26 39.51
C CYS A 179 53.55 41.33 38.57
N GLU A 180 54.43 42.33 38.69
CA GLU A 180 55.60 42.47 37.82
C GLU A 180 56.63 41.34 38.04
N TRP A 181 56.67 40.78 39.25
CA TRP A 181 57.50 39.62 39.60
C TRP A 181 57.14 38.37 38.79
N VAL A 182 55.88 38.21 38.35
CA VAL A 182 55.43 36.99 37.66
C VAL A 182 56.09 36.86 36.29
N GLY A 183 56.31 38.00 35.62
CA GLY A 183 57.01 38.07 34.35
C GLY A 183 58.51 37.87 34.50
N GLN A 184 59.06 37.81 35.71
CA GLN A 184 60.48 37.53 35.96
C GLN A 184 60.76 36.05 36.23
N VAL A 185 59.71 35.23 36.41
CA VAL A 185 59.82 33.78 36.63
C VAL A 185 60.20 33.11 35.30
N PRO A 186 61.35 32.41 35.20
CA PRO A 186 61.83 31.81 33.95
C PRO A 186 60.81 30.88 33.29
N GLU A 187 60.08 30.10 34.09
CA GLU A 187 59.02 29.20 33.64
C GLU A 187 57.87 29.96 32.98
N MET A 188 57.46 31.09 33.56
CA MET A 188 56.38 31.94 33.03
C MET A 188 56.80 32.65 31.74
N LYS A 189 58.03 33.16 31.67
CA LYS A 189 58.58 33.75 30.43
C LYS A 189 58.61 32.72 29.30
N ALA A 190 59.11 31.51 29.57
CA ALA A 190 59.17 30.45 28.57
C ALA A 190 57.77 30.01 28.09
N TRP A 191 56.75 30.09 28.95
CA TRP A 191 55.35 29.82 28.59
C TRP A 191 54.71 30.96 27.77
N LEU A 192 54.98 32.23 28.12
CA LEU A 192 54.47 33.40 27.39
C LEU A 192 55.10 33.57 26.00
N GLU A 193 56.35 33.17 25.81
CA GLU A 193 57.09 33.26 24.55
C GLU A 193 56.72 32.13 23.55
N ASP A 194 55.67 31.35 23.83
CA ASP A 194 55.08 30.32 22.97
C ASP A 194 56.09 29.26 22.46
N ASN A 195 57.08 28.93 23.28
CA ASN A 195 58.18 28.02 22.92
C ASN A 195 57.77 26.52 22.91
N ASN A 196 56.48 26.17 22.97
CA ASN A 196 55.89 24.82 22.85
C ASN A 196 56.46 23.69 23.75
N LEU A 197 57.42 23.97 24.64
CA LEU A 197 58.10 22.96 25.47
C LEU A 197 57.39 22.67 26.80
N LYS A 198 56.52 23.57 27.27
CA LYS A 198 55.68 23.38 28.47
C LYS A 198 54.33 24.07 28.25
N PRO A 199 53.28 23.38 27.78
CA PRO A 199 51.99 24.03 27.47
C PRO A 199 51.17 24.39 28.72
N VAL A 200 51.54 23.88 29.90
CA VAL A 200 50.77 24.06 31.15
C VAL A 200 51.69 24.50 32.28
N ILE A 201 51.28 25.55 32.99
CA ILE A 201 51.88 26.01 34.25
C ILE A 201 50.88 25.80 35.37
N TRP A 202 51.34 25.20 36.46
CA TRP A 202 50.57 25.07 37.70
C TRP A 202 50.96 26.18 38.68
N MET A 203 50.01 27.05 39.00
CA MET A 203 50.17 28.10 40.00
C MET A 203 49.37 27.74 41.25
N ASN A 204 50.06 27.59 42.39
CA ASN A 204 49.42 27.28 43.67
C ASN A 204 49.44 28.51 44.60
N GLY A 205 48.28 28.82 45.17
CA GLY A 205 48.11 30.03 45.97
C GLY A 205 46.92 29.95 46.93
N LYS A 206 47.04 30.65 48.08
CA LYS A 206 45.97 30.78 49.08
C LYS A 206 44.75 31.52 48.52
N PRO A 207 43.50 31.05 48.65
CA PRO A 207 42.34 31.72 48.05
C PRO A 207 42.30 33.24 48.31
N GLY A 208 42.16 34.05 47.25
CA GLY A 208 42.01 35.51 47.36
C GLY A 208 43.26 36.39 47.16
N ALA A 209 44.48 35.85 47.00
CA ALA A 209 45.66 36.69 46.69
C ALA A 209 45.80 37.15 45.22
N GLY A 210 44.71 37.05 44.44
CA GLY A 210 44.57 37.84 43.21
C GLY A 210 45.23 37.28 41.94
N TRP A 211 45.58 35.99 41.87
CA TRP A 211 46.11 35.37 40.63
C TRP A 211 45.18 35.48 39.41
N SER A 212 43.87 35.69 39.61
CA SER A 212 42.97 35.98 38.48
C SER A 212 43.22 37.36 37.82
N LEU A 213 44.10 38.19 38.39
CA LEU A 213 44.45 39.53 37.91
C LEU A 213 45.85 39.60 37.27
N THR A 214 46.60 38.49 37.23
CA THR A 214 48.00 38.43 36.75
C THR A 214 48.13 38.16 35.24
N HIS A 215 47.01 38.00 34.52
CA HIS A 215 46.95 37.99 33.05
C HIS A 215 46.45 39.33 32.51
#